data_AF-A0A9E0TIM4-F1
#
_entry.id   AF-A0A9E0TIM4-F1
#
_cell.length_a   1.000
_cell.length_b   1.000
_cell.length_c   1.000
_cell.angle_alpha   90.00
_cell.angle_beta   90.00
_cell.angle_gamma   90.00
#
_symmetry.space_group_name_H-M   'P 1'
#
loop_
_entity.id
_entity.type
_entity.pdbx_description
1 polymer ?
#
loop_
_entity_poly.entity_id
_entity_poly.type
_entity_poly.pdbx_seq_one_letter_code
_entity_poly.pdbx_strand_id
1 'polypeptide(L)' 'MDTLQYLLNGFGVALTVTNLVVAALGALIGTIVGMLPGLGPINGVAILMPIAFALKLPPETA' A
#
# COMPACT_ATOMS: atom_id res chain seq x y z
N MET A 1 10.55 -27.34 -1.65
CA MET A 1 9.56 -27.14 -2.73
C MET A 1 8.38 -26.27 -2.28
N ASP A 2 8.28 -25.93 -0.99
CA ASP A 2 7.17 -25.17 -0.39
C ASP A 2 7.34 -23.65 -0.47
N THR A 3 8.58 -23.16 -0.46
CA THR A 3 8.90 -21.73 -0.55
C THR A 3 8.42 -21.10 -1.84
N LEU A 4 8.59 -21.79 -2.98
CA LEU A 4 8.09 -21.33 -4.27
C LEU A 4 6.55 -21.24 -4.27
N GLN A 5 5.87 -22.18 -3.60
CA GLN A 5 4.42 -22.21 -3.48
C GLN A 5 3.90 -21.05 -2.60
N TYR A 6 4.58 -20.72 -1.50
CA TYR A 6 4.25 -19.55 -0.69
C TYR A 6 4.44 -18.24 -1.47
N LEU A 7 5.49 -18.15 -2.27
CA LEU A 7 5.78 -16.99 -3.12
C LEU A 7 4.70 -16.80 -4.19
N LEU A 8 4.30 -17.88 -4.86
CA LEU A 8 3.21 -17.87 -5.84
C LEU A 8 1.86 -17.51 -5.21
N ASN A 9 1.59 -17.97 -3.99
CA ASN A 9 0.38 -17.60 -3.26
C ASN A 9 0.36 -16.09 -2.95
N GLY A 10 1.47 -15.53 -2.46
CA GLY A 10 1.60 -14.09 -2.20
C GLY A 10 1.41 -13.24 -3.46
N PHE A 11 1.96 -13.66 -4.60
CA PHE A 11 1.68 -13.01 -5.88
C PHE A 11 0.21 -13.10 -6.28
N GLY A 12 -0.45 -14.23 -6.03
CA GLY A 12 -1.89 -14.40 -6.27
C GLY A 12 -2.73 -13.38 -5.50
N VAL A 13 -2.39 -13.12 -4.24
CA VAL A 13 -3.03 -12.09 -3.41
C VAL A 13 -2.70 -10.68 -3.93
N ALA A 14 -1.43 -10.40 -4.24
CA ALA A 14 -1.00 -9.09 -4.72
C ALA A 14 -1.62 -8.70 -6.08
N LEU A 15 -1.84 -9.68 -6.97
CA LEU A 15 -2.45 -9.49 -8.29
C LEU A 15 -3.99 -9.40 -8.26
N THR A 16 -4.63 -9.48 -7.09
CA THR A 16 -6.08 -9.27 -7.00
C THR A 16 -6.44 -7.83 -7.40
N VAL A 17 -7.57 -7.68 -8.10
CA VAL A 17 -8.03 -6.38 -8.61
C VAL A 17 -8.23 -5.37 -7.47
N THR A 18 -8.74 -5.83 -6.32
CA THR A 18 -8.91 -4.99 -5.13
C THR A 18 -7.57 -4.43 -4.65
N ASN A 19 -6.53 -5.25 -4.53
CA ASN A 19 -5.22 -4.81 -4.05
C ASN A 19 -4.54 -3.87 -5.05
N LEU A 20 -4.68 -4.13 -6.35
CA LEU A 20 -4.15 -3.24 -7.38
C LEU A 20 -4.82 -1.86 -7.38
N VAL A 21 -6.15 -1.81 -7.24
CA VAL A 21 -6.88 -0.53 -7.21
C VAL A 21 -6.51 0.26 -5.96
N VAL A 22 -6.44 -0.38 -4.80
CA VAL A 22 -6.06 0.31 -3.57
C VAL A 22 -4.59 0.73 -3.60
N ALA A 23 -3.69 -0.09 -4.13
CA ALA A 23 -2.29 0.29 -4.33
C ALA A 23 -2.14 1.49 -5.27
N ALA A 24 -2.90 1.53 -6.38
CA ALA A 24 -2.89 2.66 -7.30
C ALA A 24 -3.42 3.95 -6.65
N LEU A 25 -4.53 3.86 -5.90
CA LEU A 25 -5.08 5.00 -5.15
C LEU A 25 -4.14 5.46 -4.02
N GLY A 26 -3.55 4.53 -3.28
CA GLY A 26 -2.56 4.80 -2.24
C GLY A 26 -1.30 5.46 -2.80
N ALA A 27 -0.81 5.01 -3.95
CA ALA A 27 0.33 5.62 -4.65
C ALA A 27 0.01 7.03 -5.16
N LEU A 28 -1.20 7.25 -5.67
CA LEU A 28 -1.66 8.58 -6.11
C LEU A 28 -1.74 9.55 -4.93
N ILE A 29 -2.42 9.14 -3.85
CA ILE A 29 -2.52 9.94 -2.61
C ILE A 29 -1.12 10.19 -2.05
N GLY A 30 -0.26 9.17 -2.00
CA GLY A 30 1.10 9.31 -1.49
C GLY A 30 1.97 10.24 -2.33
N THR A 31 1.77 10.29 -3.64
CA THR A 31 2.44 11.24 -4.53
C THR A 31 1.95 12.67 -4.25
N ILE A 32 0.65 12.87 -4.08
CA ILE A 32 0.04 14.17 -3.76
C ILE A 32 0.49 14.69 -2.38
N VAL A 33 0.55 13.80 -1.38
CA VAL A 33 1.05 14.17 -0.04
C VAL A 33 2.56 14.40 -0.08
N GLY A 34 3.31 13.60 -0.83
CA GLY A 34 4.76 13.72 -0.97
C GLY A 34 5.23 14.97 -1.73
N MET A 35 4.38 15.57 -2.56
CA MET A 35 4.69 16.83 -3.26
C MET A 35 4.39 18.09 -2.44
N LEU A 36 3.85 17.97 -1.22
CA LEU A 36 3.58 19.12 -0.36
C LEU A 36 4.91 19.83 0.02
N PRO A 37 5.03 21.15 -0.22
CA PRO A 37 6.26 21.88 0.02
C PRO A 37 6.60 21.87 1.52
N GLY A 38 7.81 21.45 1.86
CA GLY A 38 8.29 21.37 3.25
C GLY A 38 7.99 20.03 3.97
N LEU A 39 7.26 19.10 3.35
CA LEU A 39 7.03 17.75 3.86
C LEU A 39 7.73 16.75 2.94
N GLY A 40 8.92 16.29 3.32
CA GLY A 40 9.62 15.26 2.56
C GLY A 40 8.82 13.94 2.52
N PRO A 41 9.24 12.97 1.68
CA PRO A 41 8.56 11.68 1.52
C PRO A 41 8.31 10.93 2.85
N ILE A 42 9.22 11.10 3.81
CA ILE A 42 9.12 10.52 5.17
C ILE A 42 7.88 11.00 5.92
N ASN A 43 7.55 12.30 5.83
CA ASN A 43 6.37 12.85 6.51
C ASN A 43 5.07 12.37 5.84
N GLY A 44 5.09 12.20 4.51
CA GLY A 44 3.98 11.60 3.79
C GLY A 44 3.69 10.17 4.25
N VAL A 45 4.72 9.31 4.36
CA VAL A 45 4.56 7.92 4.85
C VAL A 45 4.06 7.89 6.29
N ALA A 46 4.56 8.78 7.17
CA ALA A 46 4.12 8.86 8.56
C ALA A 46 2.64 9.25 8.71
N ILE A 47 2.09 10.05 7.79
CA ILE A 47 0.67 10.43 7.76
C ILE A 47 -0.18 9.31 7.13
N LEU A 48 0.34 8.62 6.12
CA LEU A 48 -0.40 7.56 5.41
C LEU A 48 -0.58 6.29 6.26
N MET A 49 0.38 5.95 7.12
CA MET A 49 0.30 4.77 7.99
C MET A 49 -0.94 4.77 8.91
N PRO A 50 -1.22 5.83 9.70
CA PRO A 50 -2.46 5.89 10.49
C PRO A 50 -3.72 5.96 9.63
N ILE A 51 -3.66 6.53 8.42
CA ILE A 51 -4.79 6.54 7.47
C ILE A 51 -5.09 5.13 6.96
N ALA A 52 -4.07 4.32 6.66
CA ALA A 52 -4.23 2.92 6.26
C ALA A 52 -4.92 2.09 7.36
N PHE A 53 -4.51 2.28 8.62
CA PHE A 53 -5.17 1.65 9.77
C PHE A 53 -6.59 2.17 10.02
N ALA A 54 -6.83 3.48 9.82
CA ALA A 54 -8.16 4.08 9.97
C ALA A 54 -9.16 3.56 8.92
N LEU A 55 -8.69 3.28 7.70
CA LEU A 55 -9.48 2.72 6.61
C LEU A 55 -9.81 1.22 6.80
N LYS A 56 -9.35 0.59 7.89
CA LYS A 56 -9.51 -0.86 8.18
C LYS A 56 -9.14 -1.74 6.97
N LEU A 57 -8.10 -1.36 6.24
CA LEU A 57 -7.62 -2.20 5.17
C LEU A 57 -7.16 -3.55 5.75
N PRO A 58 -7.53 -4.68 5.11
CA PRO A 58 -7.00 -5.97 5.53
C PRO A 58 -5.47 -5.97 5.36
N PRO A 59 -4.72 -6.70 6.20
CA PRO A 59 -3.25 -6.66 6.22
C PRO A 59 -2.58 -7.17 4.93
N GLU A 60 -3.35 -7.83 4.07
CA GLU A 60 -2.94 -8.21 2.71
C GLU A 60 -2.96 -7.05 1.72
N THR A 61 -3.64 -5.95 2.05
CA THR A 61 -3.79 -4.75 1.22
C THR A 61 -3.13 -3.50 1.83
N ALA A 62 -2.90 -3.50 3.14
CA ALA A 62 -2.41 -2.37 3.95
C ALA A 62 -0.90 -2.10 3.81
#